data_AF-A0A7C1TUI3-F1
#
_entry.id   AF-A0A7C1TUI3-F1
#
_cell.length_a   1.000
_cell.length_b   1.000
_cell.length_c   1.000
_cell.angle_alpha   90.00
_cell.angle_beta   90.00
_cell.angle_gamma   90.00
#
_symmetry.space_group_name_H-M   'P 1'
#
loop_
_entity.id
_entity.type
_entity.pdbx_description
1 polymer ?
#
loop_
_entity_poly.entity_id
_entity_poly.type
_entity_poly.pdbx_seq_one_letter_code
_entity_poly.pdbx_strand_id
1 'polypeptide(L)'
;PNILFNLMALGIGVNEIEGIFLTHSHDDHFAGLASLMRSDHRIKCYATPLVRASVAKKLSALLSIEEDSLDHYFDSRDIQFNVWNDIGGLEVLPIFSPHPVETSCLFFRAQGGEGYKTYAHLADIASLKVLEGMITQSGAKPGVSRDLFEKVKIDYLMPADLKKIDIGGGLIHGEAEDFREDRSKKIILSHASKKLTVKQKEIGSAAAFGAMDVLMEGRYDHAILKAQGFIKSYFPSTPDEQSNILLNNPVMTFKPEAILARKGEHAPFIYLVLTGNVERIDGETGVQRLLSAGALIGELSGLLGHPMPETFRAASYVHALRIKCELYLEFVQRNNLFDEISQLQINRGFLQATSLFGESISYPIQNLIAKEMTLMRHDKGAELAKNQTSIFIMKSGAVERFIGEDVLETMTQGDFFGEEFAAFGTPSVYGLRATEPTEIFAIPGAAVKDIPLVRWKLFEAFERRMRAITALDAQGDLLFQWRDEYGVNIQEMDRQHHKLFDMANNLLRLMKSEKNKDDLEDALTYLLEFTKAHFESEENLMKLYGFPGLKPQKAKHVRLMKKADEIKTLLSAGGAEANEEFIVFLKDWVVGHILAEDKKYGSFLNKKGVY
;
A
#
# COMPACT_ATOMS: atom_id res chain seq x y z
N PRO A 1 2.80 16.73 2.77
CA PRO A 1 1.55 16.99 2.01
C PRO A 1 1.77 16.93 0.49
N ASN A 2 0.76 16.48 -0.26
CA ASN A 2 0.72 16.51 -1.74
C ASN A 2 1.86 15.76 -2.46
N ILE A 3 2.31 14.63 -1.92
CA ILE A 3 3.45 13.89 -2.47
C ILE A 3 3.23 13.49 -3.95
N LEU A 4 2.03 13.01 -4.30
CA LEU A 4 1.71 12.62 -5.68
C LEU A 4 1.80 13.80 -6.65
N PHE A 5 1.30 14.97 -6.26
CA PHE A 5 1.39 16.18 -7.09
C PHE A 5 2.85 16.57 -7.33
N ASN A 6 3.68 16.55 -6.28
CA ASN A 6 5.10 16.88 -6.39
C ASN A 6 5.85 15.88 -7.29
N LEU A 7 5.57 14.59 -7.14
CA LEU A 7 6.14 13.53 -7.97
C LEU A 7 5.73 13.70 -9.45
N MET A 8 4.45 13.93 -9.72
CA MET A 8 3.95 14.19 -11.07
C MET A 8 4.60 15.43 -11.69
N ALA A 9 4.76 16.52 -10.94
CA ALA A 9 5.42 17.74 -11.42
C ALA A 9 6.90 17.50 -11.78
N LEU A 10 7.55 16.56 -11.09
CA LEU A 10 8.93 16.12 -11.37
C LEU A 10 9.03 15.05 -12.46
N GLY A 11 7.91 14.57 -13.02
CA GLY A 11 7.91 13.50 -14.01
C GLY A 11 8.20 12.11 -13.43
N ILE A 12 7.89 11.90 -12.15
CA ILE A 12 8.11 10.64 -11.43
C ILE A 12 6.77 10.00 -11.12
N GLY A 13 6.50 8.82 -11.66
CA GLY A 13 5.34 8.01 -11.28
C GLY A 13 5.53 7.33 -9.92
N VAL A 14 4.43 7.05 -9.21
CA VAL A 14 4.51 6.33 -7.91
C VAL A 14 5.15 4.95 -8.04
N ASN A 15 4.92 4.27 -9.17
CA ASN A 15 5.51 2.95 -9.47
C ASN A 15 7.00 3.02 -9.85
N GLU A 16 7.60 4.21 -9.93
CA GLU A 16 9.05 4.38 -10.14
C GLU A 16 9.81 4.52 -8.81
N ILE A 17 9.10 4.57 -7.68
CA ILE A 17 9.70 4.78 -6.35
C ILE A 17 10.17 3.45 -5.78
N GLU A 18 11.47 3.21 -5.83
CA GLU A 18 12.08 2.01 -5.25
C GLU A 18 12.05 2.02 -3.70
N GLY A 19 12.19 3.21 -3.10
CA GLY A 19 12.22 3.33 -1.65
C GLY A 19 12.12 4.76 -1.13
N ILE A 20 11.74 4.88 0.14
CA ILE A 20 11.60 6.11 0.89
C ILE A 20 12.38 6.03 2.21
N PHE A 21 12.86 7.18 2.67
CA PHE A 21 13.51 7.33 3.97
C PHE A 21 12.62 8.16 4.87
N LEU A 22 12.32 7.67 6.08
CA LEU A 22 11.49 8.39 7.05
C LEU A 22 12.35 8.96 8.17
N THR A 23 12.29 10.28 8.33
CA THR A 23 12.98 11.02 9.39
C THR A 23 12.16 11.07 10.68
N HIS A 24 10.84 11.24 10.57
CA HIS A 24 9.88 11.42 11.66
C HIS A 24 8.44 11.20 11.17
N SER A 25 7.44 11.36 12.06
CA SER A 25 6.02 11.13 11.75
C SER A 25 5.08 12.27 12.21
N HIS A 26 5.06 13.39 11.48
CA HIS A 26 4.08 14.48 11.65
C HIS A 26 2.87 14.33 10.69
N ASP A 27 1.68 14.80 11.08
CA ASP A 27 0.43 14.63 10.30
C ASP A 27 0.50 15.19 8.87
N ASP A 28 1.16 16.33 8.71
CA ASP A 28 1.27 17.07 7.46
C ASP A 28 2.07 16.31 6.38
N HIS A 29 3.10 15.55 6.75
CA HIS A 29 3.86 14.69 5.85
C HIS A 29 3.34 13.25 5.80
N PHE A 30 2.66 12.81 6.85
CA PHE A 30 2.12 11.45 6.99
C PHE A 30 1.05 11.09 5.94
N ALA A 31 0.21 12.04 5.54
CA ALA A 31 -0.86 11.81 4.55
C ALA A 31 -0.36 11.27 3.19
N GLY A 32 0.92 11.43 2.87
CA GLY A 32 1.50 10.88 1.64
C GLY A 32 1.62 9.35 1.64
N LEU A 33 1.76 8.70 2.79
CA LEU A 33 2.01 7.26 2.87
C LEU A 33 0.83 6.44 2.34
N ALA A 34 -0.40 6.82 2.66
CA ALA A 34 -1.60 6.15 2.13
C ALA A 34 -1.66 6.20 0.59
N SER A 35 -1.10 7.24 -0.03
CA SER A 35 -0.97 7.31 -1.48
C SER A 35 0.12 6.37 -2.02
N LEU A 36 1.26 6.26 -1.32
CA LEU A 36 2.35 5.37 -1.70
C LEU A 36 2.01 3.89 -1.55
N MET A 37 1.12 3.54 -0.61
CA MET A 37 0.55 2.19 -0.46
C MET A 37 -0.24 1.72 -1.69
N ARG A 38 -0.62 2.63 -2.58
CA ARG A 38 -1.37 2.36 -3.81
C ARG A 38 -0.46 2.16 -5.02
N SER A 39 0.76 1.73 -4.80
CA SER A 39 1.72 1.32 -5.83
C SER A 39 1.48 -0.12 -6.29
N ASP A 40 2.11 -0.49 -7.41
CA ASP A 40 2.06 -1.85 -7.97
C ASP A 40 3.14 -2.80 -7.43
N HIS A 41 3.96 -2.33 -6.49
CA HIS A 41 4.97 -3.10 -5.78
C HIS A 41 5.17 -2.53 -4.37
N ARG A 42 5.70 -3.33 -3.45
CA ARG A 42 6.00 -2.84 -2.09
C ARG A 42 7.20 -1.89 -2.12
N ILE A 43 6.96 -0.63 -1.79
CA ILE A 43 8.01 0.38 -1.68
C ILE A 43 8.85 0.13 -0.43
N LYS A 44 10.17 0.17 -0.56
CA LYS A 44 11.08 0.00 0.59
C LYS A 44 11.00 1.20 1.51
N CYS A 45 10.77 0.97 2.80
CA CYS A 45 10.64 2.03 3.79
C CYS A 45 11.79 1.94 4.79
N TYR A 46 12.76 2.85 4.67
CA TYR A 46 13.94 2.90 5.54
C TYR A 46 13.71 3.87 6.69
N ALA A 47 13.77 3.37 7.92
CA ALA A 47 13.57 4.16 9.12
C ALA A 47 14.34 3.58 10.30
N THR A 48 14.61 4.39 11.32
CA THR A 48 15.11 3.86 12.59
C THR A 48 13.97 3.14 13.32
N PRO A 49 14.25 2.15 14.20
CA PRO A 49 13.20 1.34 14.81
C PRO A 49 12.12 2.14 15.53
N LEU A 50 12.51 3.24 16.19
CA LEU A 50 11.58 4.14 16.88
C LEU A 50 10.66 4.88 15.91
N VAL A 51 11.22 5.47 14.85
CA VAL A 51 10.44 6.16 13.81
C VAL A 51 9.50 5.17 13.12
N ARG A 52 10.00 3.96 12.78
CA ARG A 52 9.19 2.91 12.16
C ARG A 52 8.00 2.52 13.03
N ALA A 53 8.22 2.29 14.32
CA ALA A 53 7.15 1.91 15.25
C ALA A 53 6.10 3.03 15.38
N SER A 54 6.54 4.28 15.44
CA SER A 54 5.65 5.46 15.50
C SER A 54 4.78 5.58 14.24
N VAL A 55 5.41 5.44 13.06
CA VAL A 55 4.71 5.45 11.76
C VAL A 55 3.74 4.28 11.64
N ALA A 56 4.16 3.07 12.02
CA ALA A 56 3.32 1.86 11.92
C ALA A 56 2.04 2.01 12.74
N LYS A 57 2.16 2.41 14.02
CA LYS A 57 1.01 2.66 14.91
C LYS A 57 0.04 3.70 14.37
N LYS A 58 0.59 4.78 13.83
CA LYS A 58 -0.24 5.87 13.30
C LYS A 58 -0.94 5.44 12.01
N LEU A 59 -0.29 4.62 11.19
CA LEU A 59 -0.81 4.24 9.86
C LEU A 59 -1.82 3.12 9.96
N SER A 60 -1.56 2.15 10.84
CA SER A 60 -2.51 1.12 11.21
C SER A 60 -3.79 1.75 11.78
N ALA A 61 -3.66 2.73 12.69
CA ALA A 61 -4.80 3.45 13.24
C ALA A 61 -5.56 4.26 12.18
N LEU A 62 -4.87 5.00 11.30
CA LEU A 62 -5.51 5.79 10.24
C LEU A 62 -6.30 4.92 9.25
N LEU A 63 -5.79 3.73 8.95
CA LEU A 63 -6.38 2.82 7.96
C LEU A 63 -7.32 1.79 8.57
N SER A 64 -7.45 1.77 9.90
CA SER A 64 -8.18 0.75 10.66
C SER A 64 -7.74 -0.68 10.29
N ILE A 65 -6.43 -0.90 10.20
CA ILE A 65 -5.83 -2.23 9.97
C ILE A 65 -4.84 -2.59 11.07
N GLU A 66 -4.48 -3.86 11.16
CA GLU A 66 -3.43 -4.33 12.09
C GLU A 66 -2.03 -3.82 11.67
N GLU A 67 -1.15 -3.53 12.64
CA GLU A 67 0.23 -3.08 12.37
C GLU A 67 1.00 -4.06 11.47
N ASP A 68 0.91 -5.37 11.75
CA ASP A 68 1.56 -6.42 10.96
C ASP A 68 1.02 -6.49 9.52
N SER A 69 -0.16 -5.95 9.25
CA SER A 69 -0.71 -5.90 7.89
C SER A 69 0.05 -4.93 6.99
N LEU A 70 0.77 -3.96 7.55
CA LEU A 70 1.52 -2.95 6.79
C LEU A 70 2.64 -3.57 5.93
N ASP A 71 3.19 -4.71 6.34
CA ASP A 71 4.24 -5.42 5.59
C ASP A 71 3.79 -5.98 4.23
N HIS A 72 2.47 -6.00 4.00
CA HIS A 72 1.90 -6.32 2.69
C HIS A 72 1.88 -5.12 1.73
N TYR A 73 2.09 -3.91 2.24
CA TYR A 73 2.03 -2.68 1.46
C TYR A 73 3.38 -1.98 1.35
N PHE A 74 4.25 -2.14 2.35
CA PHE A 74 5.61 -1.64 2.37
C PHE A 74 6.62 -2.75 2.66
N ASP A 75 7.85 -2.58 2.17
CA ASP A 75 8.99 -3.38 2.58
C ASP A 75 9.77 -2.61 3.66
N SER A 76 9.41 -2.83 4.92
CA SER A 76 9.99 -2.12 6.07
C SER A 76 11.44 -2.54 6.33
N ARG A 77 12.37 -1.56 6.37
CA ARG A 77 13.81 -1.78 6.56
C ARG A 77 14.34 -0.92 7.72
N ASP A 78 14.76 -1.58 8.79
CA ASP A 78 15.38 -0.88 9.91
C ASP A 78 16.81 -0.43 9.56
N ILE A 79 17.12 0.84 9.83
CA ILE A 79 18.47 1.42 9.78
C ILE A 79 18.95 1.76 11.19
N GLN A 80 20.20 1.44 11.50
CA GLN A 80 20.78 1.57 12.83
C GLN A 80 21.36 2.97 13.08
N PHE A 81 21.08 3.52 14.25
CA PHE A 81 21.61 4.83 14.70
C PHE A 81 23.13 4.84 14.81
N ASN A 82 23.73 5.99 14.49
CA ASN A 82 25.15 6.29 14.66
C ASN A 82 26.11 5.34 13.91
N VAL A 83 25.62 4.59 12.92
CA VAL A 83 26.44 3.77 12.02
C VAL A 83 26.04 4.02 10.57
N TRP A 84 26.99 3.86 9.65
CA TRP A 84 26.71 3.92 8.22
C TRP A 84 26.07 2.60 7.79
N ASN A 85 24.81 2.67 7.34
CA ASN A 85 24.04 1.56 6.82
C ASN A 85 24.19 1.53 5.30
N ASP A 86 24.73 0.44 4.74
CA ASP A 86 24.88 0.27 3.28
C ASP A 86 23.58 -0.23 2.64
N ILE A 87 23.08 0.52 1.67
CA ILE A 87 21.85 0.28 0.92
C ILE A 87 22.21 0.28 -0.57
N GLY A 88 22.79 -0.84 -1.03
CA GLY A 88 23.13 -1.02 -2.45
C GLY A 88 24.15 0.00 -2.97
N GLY A 89 25.12 0.40 -2.13
CA GLY A 89 26.14 1.39 -2.46
C GLY A 89 25.79 2.83 -2.05
N LEU A 90 24.56 3.10 -1.62
CA LEU A 90 24.21 4.32 -0.90
C LEU A 90 24.34 4.06 0.61
N GLU A 91 25.22 4.79 1.27
CA GLU A 91 25.39 4.68 2.73
C GLU A 91 24.59 5.76 3.46
N VAL A 92 23.89 5.36 4.52
CA VAL A 92 23.03 6.26 5.32
C VAL A 92 23.38 6.15 6.80
N LEU A 93 23.68 7.30 7.41
CA LEU A 93 23.94 7.47 8.82
C LEU A 93 22.75 8.23 9.46
N PRO A 94 21.84 7.52 10.13
CA PRO A 94 20.80 8.15 10.93
C PRO A 94 21.37 8.60 12.27
N ILE A 95 21.12 9.86 12.62
CA ILE A 95 21.51 10.47 13.87
C ILE A 95 20.27 10.95 14.62
N PHE A 96 20.22 10.64 15.92
CA PHE A 96 19.12 11.07 16.76
C PHE A 96 19.04 12.60 16.84
N SER A 97 17.83 13.15 16.68
CA SER A 97 17.55 14.57 16.84
C SER A 97 16.50 14.74 17.94
N PRO A 98 16.78 15.51 19.00
CA PRO A 98 15.77 15.82 20.01
C PRO A 98 14.63 16.62 19.39
N HIS A 99 13.42 16.09 19.53
CA HIS A 99 12.18 16.69 19.00
C HIS A 99 10.97 16.05 19.72
N PRO A 100 9.78 16.69 19.78
CA PRO A 100 8.61 16.13 20.46
C PRO A 100 8.09 14.79 19.89
N VAL A 101 8.42 14.45 18.65
CA VAL A 101 8.20 13.12 18.06
C VAL A 101 9.53 12.45 17.73
N GLU A 102 9.53 11.12 17.59
CA GLU A 102 10.72 10.36 17.22
C GLU A 102 11.32 10.92 15.92
N THR A 103 12.54 11.43 16.00
CA THR A 103 13.16 12.16 14.88
C THR A 103 14.61 11.76 14.67
N SER A 104 14.95 11.55 13.41
CA SER A 104 16.32 11.23 12.95
C SER A 104 16.74 12.22 11.86
N CYS A 105 17.88 12.86 12.05
CA CYS A 105 18.61 13.47 10.94
C CYS A 105 19.24 12.36 10.10
N LEU A 106 19.23 12.50 8.78
CA LEU A 106 19.79 11.49 7.88
C LEU A 106 20.96 12.09 7.10
N PHE A 107 22.13 11.48 7.26
CA PHE A 107 23.32 11.79 6.48
C PHE A 107 23.52 10.69 5.45
N PHE A 108 23.64 11.08 4.19
CA PHE A 108 23.82 10.20 3.05
C PHE A 108 25.22 10.39 2.49
N ARG A 109 25.84 9.31 2.03
CA ARG A 109 27.03 9.39 1.21
C ARG A 109 27.04 8.31 0.14
N ALA A 110 27.61 8.65 -1.01
CA ALA A 110 27.86 7.71 -2.09
C ALA A 110 29.26 7.93 -2.65
N GLN A 111 29.92 6.84 -3.04
CA GLN A 111 31.28 6.88 -3.58
C GLN A 111 31.26 7.45 -5.00
N GLY A 112 31.89 8.62 -5.20
CA GLY A 112 32.14 9.21 -6.51
C GLY A 112 33.58 9.05 -6.98
N GLY A 113 33.88 9.59 -8.17
CA GLY A 113 35.21 9.52 -8.77
C GLY A 113 36.31 10.24 -7.98
N GLU A 114 35.95 11.22 -7.16
CA GLU A 114 36.87 12.02 -6.32
C GLU A 114 36.70 11.73 -4.81
N GLY A 115 36.11 10.59 -4.46
CA GLY A 115 35.73 10.26 -3.08
C GLY A 115 34.22 10.39 -2.84
N TYR A 116 33.83 10.35 -1.57
CA TYR A 116 32.43 10.46 -1.17
C TYR A 116 31.84 11.82 -1.50
N LYS A 117 30.62 11.82 -2.05
CA LYS A 117 29.73 12.98 -2.03
C LYS A 117 28.67 12.77 -0.97
N THR A 118 28.36 13.84 -0.23
CA THR A 118 27.58 13.79 1.00
C THR A 118 26.37 14.70 0.95
N TYR A 119 25.23 14.21 1.43
CA TYR A 119 24.01 14.98 1.61
C TYR A 119 23.49 14.83 3.04
N ALA A 120 23.24 15.94 3.73
CA ALA A 120 22.67 15.94 5.07
C ALA A 120 21.24 16.47 5.04
N HIS A 121 20.29 15.69 5.55
CA HIS A 121 18.89 16.04 5.67
C HIS A 121 18.51 16.18 7.14
N LEU A 122 18.50 17.42 7.62
CA LEU A 122 18.10 17.77 8.98
C LEU A 122 16.66 18.27 8.92
N ALA A 123 15.72 17.37 9.21
CA ALA A 123 14.30 17.67 9.26
C ALA A 123 13.82 17.76 10.71
N ASP A 124 13.02 18.78 11.02
CA ASP A 124 12.46 19.00 12.35
C ASP A 124 13.48 18.86 13.49
N ILE A 125 14.59 19.55 13.33
CA ILE A 125 15.59 19.73 14.38
C ILE A 125 15.14 20.79 15.38
N ALA A 126 15.48 20.64 16.67
CA ALA A 126 15.32 21.71 17.66
C ALA A 126 16.47 22.73 17.61
N SER A 127 16.22 24.01 17.93
CA SER A 127 17.30 25.00 18.03
C SER A 127 18.19 24.75 19.24
N LEU A 128 19.48 25.08 19.12
CA LEU A 128 20.44 24.91 20.21
C LEU A 128 20.08 25.76 21.43
N LYS A 129 19.51 26.95 21.21
CA LYS A 129 19.01 27.80 22.29
C LYS A 129 17.90 27.13 23.10
N VAL A 130 16.94 26.48 22.44
CA VAL A 130 15.86 25.75 23.12
C VAL A 130 16.43 24.57 23.90
N LEU A 131 17.32 23.78 23.29
CA LEU A 131 17.95 22.64 23.93
C LEU A 131 18.82 23.04 25.13
N GLU A 132 19.56 24.15 25.04
CA GLU A 132 20.36 24.66 26.15
C GLU A 132 19.48 25.04 27.34
N GLY A 133 18.30 25.63 27.08
CA GLY A 133 17.30 25.94 28.12
C GLY A 133 16.69 24.71 28.79
N MET A 134 16.83 23.51 28.21
CA MET A 134 16.34 22.24 28.76
C MET A 134 17.40 21.47 29.55
N ILE A 135 18.63 22.00 29.69
CA ILE A 135 19.71 21.30 30.38
C ILE A 135 19.39 21.15 31.88
N THR A 136 19.45 19.92 32.37
CA THR A 136 19.26 19.59 33.80
C THR A 136 20.41 18.73 34.32
N GLN A 137 20.81 18.96 35.57
CA GLN A 137 21.80 18.12 36.28
C GLN A 137 21.12 16.97 37.06
N SER A 138 19.80 17.00 37.20
CA SER A 138 19.04 15.98 37.93
C SER A 138 18.36 15.03 36.97
N GLY A 139 18.68 13.73 37.07
CA GLY A 139 17.99 12.67 36.32
C GLY A 139 16.53 12.46 36.73
N ALA A 140 16.07 13.11 37.80
CA ALA A 140 14.67 13.06 38.26
C ALA A 140 13.79 14.17 37.65
N LYS A 141 14.38 15.17 36.98
CA LYS A 141 13.65 16.25 36.31
C LYS A 141 13.64 16.02 34.79
N PRO A 142 12.54 16.32 34.10
CA PRO A 142 12.51 16.33 32.63
C PRO A 142 13.56 17.31 32.08
N GLY A 143 14.38 16.88 31.13
CA GLY A 143 15.39 17.70 30.48
C GLY A 143 16.47 16.88 29.77
N VAL A 144 17.48 17.56 29.24
CA VAL A 144 18.64 16.94 28.55
C VAL A 144 19.91 17.08 29.38
N SER A 145 20.83 16.12 29.26
CA SER A 145 22.16 16.26 29.87
C SER A 145 23.03 17.23 29.06
N ARG A 146 24.05 17.82 29.71
CA ARG A 146 25.04 18.64 28.99
C ARG A 146 25.74 17.84 27.90
N ASP A 147 26.06 16.57 28.15
CA ASP A 147 26.71 15.70 27.18
C ASP A 147 25.83 15.44 25.94
N LEU A 148 24.52 15.25 26.15
CA LEU A 148 23.58 15.10 25.03
C LEU A 148 23.50 16.39 24.22
N PHE A 149 23.42 17.55 24.87
CA PHE A 149 23.43 18.85 24.19
C PHE A 149 24.69 19.04 23.33
N GLU A 150 25.88 18.81 23.88
CA GLU A 150 27.13 18.97 23.13
C GLU A 150 27.23 17.96 21.98
N LYS A 151 26.77 16.71 22.19
CA LYS A 151 26.69 15.71 21.12
C LYS A 151 25.80 16.17 19.98
N VAL A 152 24.57 16.62 20.29
CA VAL A 152 23.61 17.10 19.27
C VAL A 152 24.18 18.28 18.49
N LYS A 153 24.86 19.22 19.16
CA LYS A 153 25.54 20.34 18.50
C LYS A 153 26.63 19.87 17.53
N ILE A 154 27.46 18.91 17.93
CA ILE A 154 28.49 18.33 17.06
C ILE A 154 27.85 17.64 15.86
N ASP A 155 26.81 16.85 16.11
CA ASP A 155 26.10 16.08 15.09
C ASP A 155 25.44 16.99 14.05
N TYR A 156 24.77 18.07 14.49
CA TYR A 156 24.16 19.05 13.57
C TYR A 156 25.20 19.73 12.68
N LEU A 157 26.38 20.06 13.22
CA LEU A 157 27.45 20.74 12.50
C LEU A 157 28.34 19.79 11.67
N MET A 158 28.02 18.49 11.60
CA MET A 158 28.73 17.53 10.76
C MET A 158 28.75 17.99 9.29
N PRO A 159 29.92 18.26 8.68
CA PRO A 159 29.99 18.85 7.35
C PRO A 159 29.42 17.95 6.25
N ALA A 160 28.79 18.55 5.23
CA ALA A 160 28.34 17.87 4.02
C ALA A 160 28.59 18.70 2.75
N ASP A 161 28.56 18.07 1.57
CA ASP A 161 28.59 18.81 0.30
C ASP A 161 27.29 19.60 0.11
N LEU A 162 26.16 18.99 0.45
CA LEU A 162 24.85 19.64 0.50
C LEU A 162 24.18 19.36 1.84
N LYS A 163 23.74 20.40 2.53
CA LYS A 163 22.99 20.28 3.78
C LYS A 163 21.66 21.01 3.67
N LYS A 164 20.56 20.29 3.86
CA LYS A 164 19.22 20.86 4.03
C LYS A 164 18.93 20.94 5.53
N ILE A 165 18.48 22.10 5.99
CA ILE A 165 18.08 22.33 7.39
C ILE A 165 16.68 22.97 7.46
N ASP A 166 15.85 22.48 8.38
CA ASP A 166 14.58 23.12 8.70
C ASP A 166 14.77 24.22 9.73
N ILE A 167 14.26 25.41 9.41
CA ILE A 167 14.48 26.64 10.19
C ILE A 167 13.15 27.32 10.59
N GLY A 168 12.12 26.52 10.86
CA GLY A 168 10.79 27.02 11.22
C GLY A 168 10.77 27.89 12.48
N GLY A 169 11.83 27.84 13.31
CA GLY A 169 11.98 28.56 14.56
C GLY A 169 10.97 28.16 15.63
N GLY A 170 10.75 29.07 16.59
CA GLY A 170 9.81 28.87 17.69
C GLY A 170 10.35 27.94 18.77
N LEU A 171 9.44 27.26 19.48
CA LEU A 171 9.81 26.34 20.57
C LEU A 171 10.24 24.95 20.09
N ILE A 172 10.07 24.65 18.80
CA ILE A 172 10.06 23.28 18.28
C ILE A 172 11.05 23.10 17.13
N HIS A 173 11.20 24.08 16.22
CA HIS A 173 12.06 23.93 15.05
C HIS A 173 13.39 24.69 15.19
N GLY A 174 14.32 24.39 14.28
CA GLY A 174 15.68 24.91 14.27
C GLY A 174 15.76 26.39 13.94
N GLU A 175 16.92 26.98 14.21
CA GLU A 175 17.29 28.33 13.81
C GLU A 175 18.48 28.27 12.85
N ALA A 176 18.47 29.09 11.80
CA ALA A 176 19.57 29.11 10.83
C ALA A 176 20.88 29.54 11.49
N GLU A 177 20.80 30.45 12.47
CA GLU A 177 21.91 31.02 13.20
C GLU A 177 22.77 29.98 13.93
N ASP A 178 22.19 28.83 14.30
CA ASP A 178 22.93 27.71 14.90
C ASP A 178 23.99 27.12 13.95
N PHE A 179 23.83 27.37 12.64
CA PHE A 179 24.67 26.86 11.56
C PHE A 179 25.62 27.92 10.97
N ARG A 180 25.80 29.07 11.63
CA ARG A 180 26.69 30.14 11.16
C ARG A 180 28.14 29.68 10.93
N GLU A 181 28.60 28.76 11.77
CA GLU A 181 29.97 28.20 11.72
C GLU A 181 30.02 26.84 11.02
N ASP A 182 28.92 26.43 10.37
CA ASP A 182 28.86 25.17 9.64
C ASP A 182 29.79 25.19 8.42
N ARG A 183 30.50 24.08 8.21
CA ARG A 183 31.52 23.96 7.16
C ARG A 183 31.03 23.22 5.91
N SER A 184 29.72 23.01 5.78
CA SER A 184 29.11 22.42 4.59
C SER A 184 29.29 23.32 3.38
N LYS A 185 29.50 22.73 2.20
CA LYS A 185 29.78 23.51 0.98
C LYS A 185 28.57 24.31 0.50
N LYS A 186 27.37 23.74 0.67
CA LYS A 186 26.09 24.38 0.34
C LYS A 186 25.06 24.08 1.42
N ILE A 187 24.35 25.12 1.87
CA ILE A 187 23.26 25.02 2.85
C ILE A 187 21.95 25.50 2.21
N ILE A 188 20.91 24.67 2.31
CA ILE A 188 19.54 24.97 1.91
C ILE A 188 18.69 25.13 3.16
N LEU A 189 18.11 26.31 3.32
CA LEU A 189 17.19 26.65 4.39
C LEU A 189 15.77 26.31 3.96
N SER A 190 15.10 25.46 4.72
CA SER A 190 13.79 24.89 4.42
C SER A 190 12.80 25.09 5.58
N HIS A 191 11.54 24.72 5.34
CA HIS A 191 10.46 24.77 6.34
C HIS A 191 10.26 26.17 6.94
N ALA A 192 10.41 27.21 6.10
CA ALA A 192 10.15 28.60 6.46
C ALA A 192 8.83 29.07 5.82
N SER A 193 7.90 29.56 6.64
CA SER A 193 6.64 30.14 6.17
C SER A 193 6.80 31.57 5.61
N LYS A 194 7.96 32.19 5.85
CA LYS A 194 8.29 33.56 5.44
C LYS A 194 9.55 33.58 4.57
N LYS A 195 9.72 34.66 3.81
CA LYS A 195 10.98 34.92 3.09
C LYS A 195 12.14 34.99 4.08
N LEU A 196 13.29 34.43 3.68
CA LEU A 196 14.50 34.46 4.48
C LEU A 196 14.92 35.90 4.82
N THR A 197 15.33 36.10 6.08
CA THR A 197 15.92 37.36 6.53
C THR A 197 17.31 37.57 5.91
N VAL A 198 17.86 38.79 6.04
CA VAL A 198 19.21 39.08 5.55
C VAL A 198 20.26 38.19 6.25
N LYS A 199 20.15 38.00 7.57
CA LYS A 199 21.06 37.13 8.34
C LYS A 199 20.97 35.67 7.89
N GLN A 200 19.76 35.18 7.65
CA GLN A 200 19.56 33.80 7.17
C GLN A 200 20.17 33.60 5.78
N LYS A 201 20.06 34.60 4.89
CA LYS A 201 20.66 34.55 3.55
C LYS A 201 22.19 34.53 3.55
N GLU A 202 22.84 35.02 4.61
CA GLU A 202 24.29 34.89 4.78
C GLU A 202 24.73 33.45 5.09
N ILE A 203 23.82 32.65 5.66
CA ILE A 203 24.10 31.27 6.10
C ILE A 203 23.74 30.26 5.02
N GLY A 204 22.59 30.44 4.36
CA GLY A 204 22.12 29.51 3.36
C GLY A 204 21.12 30.11 2.39
N SER A 205 20.73 29.30 1.41
CA SER A 205 19.83 29.71 0.33
C SER A 205 18.46 29.04 0.46
N ALA A 206 17.41 29.67 -0.07
CA ALA A 206 16.13 29.00 -0.27
C ALA A 206 16.16 28.24 -1.60
N ALA A 207 15.42 27.13 -1.68
CA ALA A 207 15.20 26.41 -2.94
C ALA A 207 13.88 26.86 -3.59
N ALA A 208 13.88 27.02 -4.91
CA ALA A 208 12.64 27.16 -5.68
C ALA A 208 12.01 25.78 -5.92
N PHE A 209 10.69 25.73 -6.12
CA PHE A 209 10.02 24.50 -6.51
C PHE A 209 10.61 23.93 -7.81
N GLY A 210 10.93 22.64 -7.83
CA GLY A 210 11.56 21.98 -8.97
C GLY A 210 13.07 22.25 -9.12
N ALA A 211 13.70 22.98 -8.20
CA ALA A 211 15.15 23.14 -8.19
C ALA A 211 15.84 21.77 -8.02
N MET A 212 16.91 21.56 -8.79
CA MET A 212 17.67 20.32 -8.82
C MET A 212 19.16 20.62 -8.59
N ASP A 213 19.79 19.85 -7.73
CA ASP A 213 21.23 19.90 -7.48
C ASP A 213 21.85 18.54 -7.85
N VAL A 214 22.79 18.55 -8.80
CA VAL A 214 23.53 17.34 -9.18
C VAL A 214 24.78 17.25 -8.31
N LEU A 215 24.75 16.37 -7.30
CA LEU A 215 25.92 16.13 -6.43
C LEU A 215 26.95 15.21 -7.09
N MET A 216 26.48 14.30 -7.94
CA MET A 216 27.28 13.33 -8.67
C MET A 216 26.74 13.24 -10.09
N GLU A 217 27.60 13.52 -11.07
CA GLU A 217 27.25 13.30 -12.47
C GLU A 217 27.19 11.80 -12.77
N GLY A 218 26.00 11.33 -13.16
CA GLY A 218 25.83 9.99 -13.70
C GLY A 218 26.51 9.89 -15.07
N ARG A 219 27.47 8.98 -15.21
CA ARG A 219 28.09 8.66 -16.52
C ARG A 219 27.35 7.57 -17.28
N TYR A 220 26.45 6.86 -16.60
CA TYR A 220 25.64 5.80 -17.20
C TYR A 220 24.32 6.37 -17.71
N ASP A 221 23.92 5.96 -18.91
CA ASP A 221 22.58 6.24 -19.41
C ASP A 221 21.57 5.32 -18.72
N HIS A 222 21.06 5.79 -17.58
CA HIS A 222 20.04 5.08 -16.80
C HIS A 222 18.74 4.88 -17.58
N ALA A 223 18.46 5.68 -18.62
CA ALA A 223 17.27 5.51 -19.45
C ALA A 223 17.36 4.22 -20.28
N ILE A 224 18.55 3.92 -20.84
CA ILE A 224 18.77 2.69 -21.60
C ILE A 224 18.70 1.45 -20.70
N LEU A 225 19.24 1.51 -19.48
CA LEU A 225 19.12 0.41 -18.51
C LEU A 225 17.66 0.14 -18.13
N LYS A 226 16.87 1.19 -17.89
CA LYS A 226 15.41 1.07 -17.67
C LYS A 226 14.71 0.45 -18.90
N ALA A 227 15.04 0.93 -20.11
CA ALA A 227 14.47 0.42 -21.35
C ALA A 227 14.75 -1.07 -21.54
N GLN A 228 15.98 -1.51 -21.26
CA GLN A 228 16.37 -2.92 -21.32
C GLN A 228 15.56 -3.77 -20.34
N GLY A 229 15.40 -3.30 -19.10
CA GLY A 229 14.57 -3.97 -18.10
C GLY A 229 13.12 -4.15 -18.56
N PHE A 230 12.52 -3.10 -19.11
CA PHE A 230 11.15 -3.19 -19.65
C PHE A 230 11.06 -4.12 -20.87
N ILE A 231 11.94 -3.99 -21.85
CA ILE A 231 11.95 -4.87 -23.03
C ILE A 231 12.07 -6.34 -22.62
N LYS A 232 12.95 -6.65 -21.66
CA LYS A 232 13.10 -7.99 -21.11
C LYS A 232 11.83 -8.51 -20.42
N SER A 233 11.07 -7.63 -19.75
CA SER A 233 9.78 -8.01 -19.14
C SER A 233 8.71 -8.36 -20.17
N TYR A 234 8.73 -7.72 -21.34
CA TYR A 234 7.81 -8.04 -22.44
C TYR A 234 8.22 -9.33 -23.15
N PHE A 235 9.52 -9.51 -23.39
CA PHE A 235 10.07 -10.61 -24.20
C PHE A 235 11.10 -11.44 -23.41
N PRO A 236 10.70 -12.12 -22.32
CA PRO A 236 11.63 -12.82 -21.43
C PRO A 236 12.33 -14.01 -22.10
N SER A 237 11.69 -14.61 -23.10
CA SER A 237 12.21 -15.76 -23.86
C SER A 237 13.18 -15.36 -24.98
N THR A 238 13.26 -14.07 -25.30
CA THR A 238 14.09 -13.58 -26.41
C THR A 238 15.51 -13.31 -25.94
N PRO A 239 16.56 -13.80 -26.65
CA PRO A 239 17.95 -13.52 -26.29
C PRO A 239 18.24 -12.02 -26.21
N ASP A 240 19.02 -11.60 -25.20
CA ASP A 240 19.33 -10.18 -24.96
C ASP A 240 19.95 -9.52 -26.22
N GLU A 241 20.80 -10.23 -26.97
CA GLU A 241 21.40 -9.73 -28.22
C GLU A 241 20.36 -9.35 -29.28
N GLN A 242 19.24 -10.08 -29.35
CA GLN A 242 18.18 -9.82 -30.32
C GLN A 242 17.26 -8.70 -29.86
N SER A 243 16.97 -8.60 -28.56
CA SER A 243 16.11 -7.56 -28.00
C SER A 243 16.83 -6.21 -27.87
N ASN A 244 18.16 -6.21 -27.71
CA ASN A 244 18.99 -5.02 -27.67
C ASN A 244 18.93 -4.20 -28.97
N ILE A 245 18.51 -4.78 -30.11
CA ILE A 245 18.30 -4.03 -31.35
C ILE A 245 17.28 -2.89 -31.16
N LEU A 246 16.27 -3.11 -30.30
CA LEU A 246 15.25 -2.12 -29.99
C LEU A 246 15.80 -0.94 -29.18
N LEU A 247 16.86 -1.15 -28.41
CA LEU A 247 17.54 -0.10 -27.63
C LEU A 247 18.31 0.89 -28.52
N ASN A 248 18.60 0.52 -29.77
CA ASN A 248 19.28 1.39 -30.73
C ASN A 248 18.33 2.43 -31.35
N ASN A 249 17.55 3.10 -30.49
CA ASN A 249 16.58 4.13 -30.85
C ASN A 249 16.74 5.34 -29.91
N PRO A 250 16.39 6.55 -30.37
CA PRO A 250 16.55 7.74 -29.54
C PRO A 250 15.52 7.76 -28.39
N VAL A 251 15.98 8.18 -27.21
CA VAL A 251 15.11 8.58 -26.11
C VAL A 251 14.63 10.01 -26.37
N MET A 252 13.32 10.22 -26.31
CA MET A 252 12.67 11.52 -26.47
C MET A 252 12.12 12.03 -25.15
N THR A 253 12.12 13.34 -24.99
CA THR A 253 11.45 14.02 -23.87
C THR A 253 10.20 14.73 -24.36
N PHE A 254 9.07 14.44 -23.73
CA PHE A 254 7.79 15.09 -23.94
C PHE A 254 7.47 15.97 -22.72
N LYS A 255 7.08 17.21 -22.99
CA LYS A 255 6.59 18.13 -21.94
C LYS A 255 5.18 17.71 -21.53
N PRO A 256 4.72 18.08 -20.32
CA PRO A 256 3.31 17.94 -19.96
C PRO A 256 2.39 18.52 -21.05
N GLU A 257 1.25 17.89 -21.27
CA GLU A 257 0.25 18.20 -22.31
C GLU A 257 0.67 17.91 -23.77
N ALA A 258 1.91 17.49 -24.02
CA ALA A 258 2.33 17.09 -25.36
C ALA A 258 1.65 15.79 -25.80
N ILE A 259 1.20 15.73 -27.05
CA ILE A 259 0.61 14.52 -27.65
C ILE A 259 1.74 13.63 -28.18
N LEU A 260 1.78 12.38 -27.73
CA LEU A 260 2.71 11.35 -28.20
C LEU A 260 2.19 10.69 -29.49
N ALA A 261 0.88 10.41 -29.51
CA ALA A 261 0.17 9.80 -30.64
C ALA A 261 -1.31 10.19 -30.61
N ARG A 262 -1.93 10.45 -31.77
CA ARG A 262 -3.32 10.91 -31.87
C ARG A 262 -4.22 9.83 -32.46
N LYS A 263 -5.44 9.68 -31.93
CA LYS A 263 -6.49 8.80 -32.49
C LYS A 263 -6.66 9.07 -33.99
N GLY A 264 -6.73 8.00 -34.79
CA GLY A 264 -6.92 8.05 -36.23
C GLY A 264 -5.65 8.28 -37.08
N GLU A 265 -4.52 8.66 -36.48
CA GLU A 265 -3.26 8.80 -37.20
C GLU A 265 -2.51 7.46 -37.28
N HIS A 266 -1.78 7.22 -38.39
CA HIS A 266 -0.80 6.14 -38.45
C HIS A 266 0.51 6.62 -37.82
N ALA A 267 0.87 6.06 -36.66
CA ALA A 267 2.11 6.41 -35.99
C ALA A 267 3.29 5.61 -36.59
N PRO A 268 4.34 6.28 -37.11
CA PRO A 268 5.54 5.58 -37.60
C PRO A 268 6.45 5.05 -36.47
N PHE A 269 6.08 5.32 -35.22
CA PHE A 269 6.85 4.94 -34.04
C PHE A 269 5.97 4.32 -32.96
N ILE A 270 6.58 3.39 -32.22
CA ILE A 270 6.12 2.86 -30.94
C ILE A 270 6.90 3.58 -29.84
N TYR A 271 6.22 3.96 -28.75
CA TYR A 271 6.89 4.62 -27.62
C TYR A 271 6.88 3.70 -26.39
N LEU A 272 8.07 3.36 -25.90
CA LEU A 272 8.22 2.74 -24.58
C LEU A 272 8.46 3.83 -23.54
N VAL A 273 7.49 4.05 -22.66
CA VAL A 273 7.60 5.03 -21.57
C VAL A 273 8.66 4.56 -20.57
N LEU A 274 9.69 5.37 -20.34
CA LEU A 274 10.80 5.05 -19.43
C LEU A 274 10.62 5.71 -18.06
N THR A 275 10.10 6.94 -18.05
CA THR A 275 9.73 7.69 -16.84
C THR A 275 8.54 8.60 -17.12
N GLY A 276 7.81 8.96 -16.08
CA GLY A 276 6.66 9.85 -16.16
C GLY A 276 5.36 9.13 -16.51
N ASN A 277 4.32 9.92 -16.74
CA ASN A 277 2.96 9.43 -16.94
C ASN A 277 2.34 9.91 -18.26
N VAL A 278 1.60 9.02 -18.91
CA VAL A 278 0.88 9.30 -20.16
C VAL A 278 -0.60 9.00 -19.97
N GLU A 279 -1.46 9.92 -20.36
CA GLU A 279 -2.90 9.74 -20.42
C GLU A 279 -3.27 9.09 -21.73
N ARG A 280 -4.05 8.01 -21.63
CA ARG A 280 -4.76 7.38 -22.74
C ARG A 280 -6.19 7.89 -22.72
N ILE A 281 -6.60 8.54 -23.80
CA ILE A 281 -7.83 9.30 -23.90
C ILE A 281 -8.66 8.79 -25.07
N ASP A 282 -9.90 8.42 -24.79
CA ASP A 282 -10.93 8.21 -25.80
C ASP A 282 -12.07 9.21 -25.60
N GLY A 283 -12.10 10.24 -26.45
CA GLY A 283 -13.07 11.33 -26.35
C GLY A 283 -14.51 10.92 -26.66
N GLU A 284 -14.73 9.77 -27.32
CA GLU A 284 -16.08 9.28 -27.63
C GLU A 284 -16.72 8.59 -26.43
N THR A 285 -15.93 7.81 -25.68
CA THR A 285 -16.40 7.09 -24.50
C THR A 285 -16.23 7.88 -23.20
N GLY A 286 -15.45 8.98 -23.24
CA GLY A 286 -15.08 9.76 -22.06
C GLY A 286 -14.07 9.04 -21.16
N VAL A 287 -13.50 7.91 -21.61
CA VAL A 287 -12.54 7.13 -20.82
C VAL A 287 -11.17 7.78 -20.86
N GLN A 288 -10.65 8.07 -19.66
CA GLN A 288 -9.29 8.57 -19.45
C GLN A 288 -8.55 7.63 -18.49
N ARG A 289 -7.39 7.14 -18.90
CA ARG A 289 -6.55 6.25 -18.07
C ARG A 289 -5.12 6.72 -18.03
N LEU A 290 -4.48 6.59 -16.87
CA LEU A 290 -3.08 6.93 -16.69
C LEU A 290 -2.19 5.69 -16.93
N LEU A 291 -1.19 5.86 -17.76
CA LEU A 291 -0.13 4.90 -18.03
C LEU A 291 1.14 5.37 -17.32
N SER A 292 1.87 4.44 -16.72
CA SER A 292 3.14 4.68 -16.04
C SER A 292 4.32 4.15 -16.85
N ALA A 293 5.53 4.33 -16.32
CA ALA A 293 6.75 3.75 -16.88
C ALA A 293 6.59 2.24 -17.17
N GLY A 294 7.15 1.82 -18.30
CA GLY A 294 7.04 0.47 -18.86
C GLY A 294 5.92 0.30 -19.89
N ALA A 295 5.04 1.28 -20.08
CA ALA A 295 3.99 1.17 -21.09
C ALA A 295 4.52 1.27 -22.53
N LEU A 296 4.13 0.33 -23.39
CA LEU A 296 4.30 0.41 -24.85
C LEU A 296 3.07 1.04 -25.51
N ILE A 297 3.25 2.22 -26.10
CA ILE A 297 2.21 2.98 -26.80
C ILE A 297 2.33 2.76 -28.30
N GLY A 298 1.21 2.39 -28.93
CA GLY A 298 1.12 2.20 -30.38
C GLY A 298 1.61 0.82 -30.86
N GLU A 299 1.86 -0.13 -29.96
CA GLU A 299 2.39 -1.47 -30.29
C GLU A 299 1.59 -2.20 -31.39
N LEU A 300 0.26 -2.36 -31.23
CA LEU A 300 -0.60 -2.97 -32.26
C LEU A 300 -0.67 -2.15 -33.53
N SER A 301 -0.88 -0.84 -33.39
CA SER A 301 -1.02 0.05 -34.53
C SER A 301 0.25 0.02 -35.40
N GLY A 302 1.43 -0.01 -34.77
CA GLY A 302 2.71 -0.13 -35.45
C GLY A 302 2.94 -1.51 -36.07
N LEU A 303 2.51 -2.58 -35.42
CA LEU A 303 2.68 -3.95 -35.90
C LEU A 303 1.74 -4.30 -37.07
N LEU A 304 0.48 -3.86 -37.00
CA LEU A 304 -0.57 -4.14 -37.98
C LEU A 304 -0.74 -3.04 -39.03
N GLY A 305 -0.04 -1.92 -38.87
CA GLY A 305 -0.21 -0.74 -39.72
C GLY A 305 -1.60 -0.11 -39.60
N HIS A 306 -2.28 -0.27 -38.47
CA HIS A 306 -3.60 0.32 -38.21
C HIS A 306 -3.48 1.75 -37.66
N PRO A 307 -4.50 2.61 -37.84
CA PRO A 307 -4.59 3.88 -37.15
C PRO A 307 -4.54 3.70 -35.63
N MET A 308 -4.07 4.72 -34.90
CA MET A 308 -4.12 4.74 -33.45
C MET A 308 -5.59 4.72 -32.97
N PRO A 309 -5.96 3.82 -32.05
CA PRO A 309 -7.35 3.71 -31.58
C PRO A 309 -7.73 4.85 -30.61
N GLU A 310 -6.73 5.45 -29.95
CA GLU A 310 -6.90 6.39 -28.85
C GLU A 310 -5.82 7.48 -28.95
N THR A 311 -6.04 8.61 -28.25
CA THR A 311 -5.04 9.66 -28.13
C THR A 311 -4.20 9.47 -26.88
N PHE A 312 -2.89 9.64 -26.99
CA PHE A 312 -1.93 9.50 -25.91
C PHE A 312 -1.24 10.85 -25.65
N ARG A 313 -1.43 11.39 -24.44
CA ARG A 313 -0.96 12.72 -24.04
C ARG A 313 -0.10 12.64 -22.79
N ALA A 314 1.02 13.35 -22.73
CA ALA A 314 1.86 13.38 -21.54
C ALA A 314 1.13 14.08 -20.38
N ALA A 315 0.94 13.40 -19.25
CA ALA A 315 0.44 14.01 -18.00
C ALA A 315 1.55 14.74 -17.23
N SER A 316 2.78 14.29 -17.39
CA SER A 316 3.97 14.87 -16.76
C SER A 316 5.12 14.98 -17.76
N TYR A 317 6.32 15.34 -17.31
CA TYR A 317 7.51 15.14 -18.14
C TYR A 317 7.70 13.65 -18.39
N VAL A 318 7.68 13.26 -19.66
CA VAL A 318 7.79 11.86 -20.09
C VAL A 318 9.08 11.67 -20.87
N HIS A 319 9.88 10.71 -20.44
CA HIS A 319 11.00 10.20 -21.23
C HIS A 319 10.58 8.87 -21.85
N ALA A 320 10.68 8.74 -23.17
CA ALA A 320 10.26 7.53 -23.87
C ALA A 320 11.27 7.12 -24.95
N LEU A 321 11.56 5.83 -25.04
CA LEU A 321 12.31 5.27 -26.16
C LEU A 321 11.40 5.22 -27.40
N ARG A 322 11.80 5.92 -28.48
CA ARG A 322 11.02 6.01 -29.71
C ARG A 322 11.47 4.95 -30.72
N ILE A 323 10.81 3.81 -30.71
CA ILE A 323 11.13 2.64 -31.54
C ILE A 323 10.46 2.79 -32.91
N LYS A 324 11.21 2.60 -34.01
CA LYS A 324 10.62 2.55 -35.36
C LYS A 324 9.72 1.33 -35.54
N CYS A 325 8.53 1.51 -36.10
CA CYS A 325 7.60 0.40 -36.35
C CYS A 325 8.20 -0.69 -37.25
N GLU A 326 8.94 -0.30 -38.30
CA GLU A 326 9.63 -1.24 -39.21
C GLU A 326 10.61 -2.16 -38.46
N LEU A 327 11.42 -1.57 -37.57
CA LEU A 327 12.41 -2.31 -36.77
C LEU A 327 11.72 -3.25 -35.78
N TYR A 328 10.66 -2.79 -35.14
CA TYR A 328 9.87 -3.60 -34.21
C TYR A 328 9.19 -4.77 -34.95
N LEU A 329 8.63 -4.52 -36.14
CA LEU A 329 8.03 -5.56 -36.97
C LEU A 329 9.05 -6.64 -37.37
N GLU A 330 10.25 -6.24 -37.81
CA GLU A 330 11.33 -7.19 -38.13
C GLU A 330 11.73 -8.02 -36.90
N PHE A 331 11.86 -7.38 -35.73
CA PHE A 331 12.14 -8.07 -34.47
C PHE A 331 11.07 -9.11 -34.11
N VAL A 332 9.79 -8.74 -34.24
CA VAL A 332 8.65 -9.62 -33.96
C VAL A 332 8.60 -10.81 -34.92
N GLN A 333 8.81 -10.57 -36.22
CA GLN A 333 8.83 -11.60 -37.24
C GLN A 333 9.98 -12.59 -37.01
N ARG A 334 11.19 -12.08 -36.75
CA ARG A 334 12.38 -12.92 -36.53
C ARG A 334 12.24 -13.85 -35.33
N ASN A 335 11.49 -13.44 -34.31
CA ASN A 335 11.30 -14.19 -33.07
C ASN A 335 9.94 -14.90 -32.98
N ASN A 336 9.10 -14.85 -34.03
CA ASN A 336 7.75 -15.43 -34.06
C ASN A 336 6.85 -14.98 -32.87
N LEU A 337 6.90 -13.69 -32.53
CA LEU A 337 6.24 -13.15 -31.32
C LEU A 337 4.81 -12.66 -31.55
N PHE A 338 4.29 -12.73 -32.78
CA PHE A 338 3.01 -12.10 -33.15
C PHE A 338 1.82 -12.62 -32.32
N ASP A 339 1.69 -13.94 -32.18
CA ASP A 339 0.59 -14.57 -31.45
C ASP A 339 0.70 -14.27 -29.94
N GLU A 340 1.92 -14.30 -29.38
CA GLU A 340 2.16 -13.95 -27.98
C GLU A 340 1.74 -12.50 -27.69
N ILE A 341 2.17 -11.55 -28.53
CA ILE A 341 1.85 -10.12 -28.38
C ILE A 341 0.34 -9.91 -28.46
N SER A 342 -0.31 -10.51 -29.46
CA SER A 342 -1.75 -10.38 -29.68
C SER A 342 -2.56 -10.93 -28.50
N GLN A 343 -2.22 -12.13 -28.01
CA GLN A 343 -2.89 -12.73 -26.85
C GLN A 343 -2.66 -11.93 -25.58
N LEU A 344 -1.43 -11.46 -25.35
CA LEU A 344 -1.07 -10.65 -24.19
C LEU A 344 -1.86 -9.35 -24.15
N GLN A 345 -2.05 -8.70 -25.30
CA GLN A 345 -2.83 -7.47 -25.40
C GLN A 345 -4.32 -7.67 -25.17
N ILE A 346 -4.90 -8.77 -25.64
CA ILE A 346 -6.30 -9.10 -25.35
C ILE A 346 -6.48 -9.25 -23.84
N ASN A 347 -5.62 -10.05 -23.19
CA ASN A 347 -5.69 -10.28 -21.75
C ASN A 347 -5.43 -8.99 -20.95
N ARG A 348 -4.43 -8.20 -21.35
CA ARG A 348 -4.13 -6.91 -20.72
C ARG A 348 -5.27 -5.91 -20.92
N GLY A 349 -5.84 -5.83 -22.12
CA GLY A 349 -6.98 -4.96 -22.41
C GLY A 349 -8.19 -5.32 -21.55
N PHE A 350 -8.42 -6.63 -21.35
CA PHE A 350 -9.42 -7.11 -20.39
C PHE A 350 -9.10 -6.66 -18.96
N LEU A 351 -7.89 -6.93 -18.44
CA LEU A 351 -7.48 -6.49 -17.10
C LEU A 351 -7.68 -4.99 -16.89
N GLN A 352 -7.31 -4.19 -17.89
CA GLN A 352 -7.47 -2.75 -17.85
C GLN A 352 -8.93 -2.32 -17.75
N ALA A 353 -9.87 -3.09 -18.32
CA ALA A 353 -11.29 -2.81 -18.23
C ALA A 353 -11.91 -3.13 -16.86
N THR A 354 -11.17 -3.83 -15.98
CA THR A 354 -11.64 -4.21 -14.64
C THR A 354 -11.39 -3.11 -13.61
N SER A 355 -12.22 -3.07 -12.56
CA SER A 355 -12.01 -2.19 -11.40
C SER A 355 -10.75 -2.57 -10.60
N LEU A 356 -10.36 -3.84 -10.63
CA LEU A 356 -9.24 -4.37 -9.84
C LEU A 356 -7.88 -3.98 -10.43
N PHE A 357 -7.73 -4.03 -11.76
CA PHE A 357 -6.44 -3.82 -12.44
C PHE A 357 -6.38 -2.59 -13.36
N GLY A 358 -7.50 -1.90 -13.57
CA GLY A 358 -7.62 -0.79 -14.52
C GLY A 358 -6.97 0.53 -14.12
N GLU A 359 -6.53 0.68 -12.88
CA GLU A 359 -5.95 1.91 -12.35
C GLU A 359 -4.52 1.69 -11.87
N SER A 360 -3.59 2.57 -12.27
CA SER A 360 -2.27 2.75 -11.65
C SER A 360 -1.37 1.50 -11.52
N ILE A 361 -1.69 0.39 -12.20
CA ILE A 361 -0.82 -0.78 -12.33
C ILE A 361 -0.04 -0.64 -13.64
N SER A 362 1.27 -0.78 -13.57
CA SER A 362 2.13 -0.69 -14.76
C SER A 362 1.88 -1.85 -15.74
N TYR A 363 2.15 -1.61 -17.02
CA TYR A 363 2.02 -2.65 -18.05
C TYR A 363 2.91 -3.88 -17.78
N PRO A 364 4.15 -3.76 -17.30
CA PRO A 364 4.96 -4.92 -16.90
C PRO A 364 4.24 -5.83 -15.90
N ILE A 365 3.63 -5.28 -14.86
CA ILE A 365 2.88 -6.07 -13.87
C ILE A 365 1.60 -6.66 -14.48
N GLN A 366 0.86 -5.89 -15.29
CA GLN A 366 -0.31 -6.41 -16.00
C GLN A 366 0.06 -7.56 -16.95
N ASN A 367 1.23 -7.49 -17.61
CA ASN A 367 1.70 -8.54 -18.49
C ASN A 367 2.03 -9.83 -17.73
N LEU A 368 2.66 -9.71 -16.55
CA LEU A 368 2.91 -10.86 -15.68
C LEU A 368 1.60 -11.54 -15.29
N ILE A 369 0.60 -10.76 -14.85
CA ILE A 369 -0.72 -11.29 -14.52
C ILE A 369 -1.39 -11.93 -15.74
N ALA A 370 -1.35 -11.25 -16.89
CA ALA A 370 -1.97 -11.71 -18.14
C ALA A 370 -1.40 -13.03 -18.66
N LYS A 371 -0.13 -13.32 -18.37
CA LYS A 371 0.54 -14.59 -18.70
C LYS A 371 0.12 -15.75 -17.78
N GLU A 372 -0.22 -15.45 -16.54
CA GLU A 372 -0.66 -16.44 -15.53
C GLU A 372 -2.19 -16.67 -15.55
N MET A 373 -2.94 -15.86 -16.29
CA MET A 373 -4.39 -15.97 -16.41
C MET A 373 -4.81 -17.25 -17.14
N THR A 374 -5.71 -18.02 -16.51
CA THR A 374 -6.32 -19.20 -17.13
C THR A 374 -7.81 -18.99 -17.34
N LEU A 375 -8.31 -19.24 -18.55
CA LEU A 375 -9.74 -19.18 -18.85
C LEU A 375 -10.45 -20.45 -18.38
N MET A 376 -11.53 -20.29 -17.63
CA MET A 376 -12.42 -21.36 -17.19
C MET A 376 -13.83 -21.11 -17.71
N ARG A 377 -14.56 -22.19 -17.98
CA ARG A 377 -15.93 -22.17 -18.49
C ARG A 377 -16.84 -22.97 -17.59
N HIS A 378 -18.02 -22.43 -17.33
CA HIS A 378 -19.04 -23.06 -16.50
C HIS A 378 -20.38 -23.00 -17.21
N ASP A 379 -21.08 -24.13 -17.20
CA ASP A 379 -22.46 -24.20 -17.69
C ASP A 379 -23.41 -23.52 -16.70
N LYS A 380 -24.58 -23.12 -17.20
CA LYS A 380 -25.66 -22.61 -16.36
C LYS A 380 -26.03 -23.62 -15.27
N GLY A 381 -26.13 -23.15 -14.04
CA GLY A 381 -26.45 -23.95 -12.86
C GLY A 381 -25.24 -24.61 -12.20
N ALA A 382 -24.05 -24.55 -12.81
CA ALA A 382 -22.85 -25.09 -12.20
C ALA A 382 -22.49 -24.32 -10.92
N GLU A 383 -22.21 -25.05 -9.84
CA GLU A 383 -21.60 -24.48 -8.65
C GLU A 383 -20.08 -24.31 -8.86
N LEU A 384 -19.56 -23.17 -8.43
CA LEU A 384 -18.15 -22.85 -8.55
C LEU A 384 -17.41 -23.27 -7.28
N ALA A 385 -16.20 -23.79 -7.45
CA ALA A 385 -15.38 -24.26 -6.35
C ALA A 385 -15.01 -23.11 -5.39
N LYS A 386 -15.27 -23.32 -4.09
CA LYS A 386 -14.85 -22.40 -3.02
C LYS A 386 -13.38 -22.59 -2.66
N ASN A 387 -12.84 -21.66 -1.89
CA ASN A 387 -11.53 -21.78 -1.23
C ASN A 387 -10.37 -22.10 -2.18
N GLN A 388 -10.42 -21.52 -3.38
CA GLN A 388 -9.37 -21.65 -4.37
C GLN A 388 -8.27 -20.64 -4.09
N THR A 389 -7.03 -20.98 -4.44
CA THR A 389 -5.86 -20.09 -4.30
C THR A 389 -5.79 -19.03 -5.40
N SER A 390 -6.86 -18.85 -6.18
CA SER A 390 -6.93 -17.91 -7.29
C SER A 390 -8.02 -16.87 -7.06
N ILE A 391 -7.78 -15.66 -7.54
CA ILE A 391 -8.78 -14.62 -7.73
C ILE A 391 -9.43 -14.87 -9.09
N PHE A 392 -10.75 -14.74 -9.17
CA PHE A 392 -11.49 -14.91 -10.42
C PHE A 392 -12.06 -13.59 -10.88
N ILE A 393 -11.97 -13.31 -12.17
CA ILE A 393 -12.63 -12.17 -12.80
C ILE A 393 -13.60 -12.68 -13.85
N MET A 394 -14.82 -12.16 -13.82
CA MET A 394 -15.88 -12.42 -14.78
C MET A 394 -15.51 -11.85 -16.16
N LYS A 395 -15.34 -12.73 -17.15
CA LYS A 395 -15.13 -12.33 -18.55
C LYS A 395 -16.45 -12.08 -19.26
N SER A 396 -17.41 -12.98 -19.07
CA SER A 396 -18.77 -12.91 -19.59
C SER A 396 -19.67 -13.85 -18.79
N GLY A 397 -20.99 -13.65 -18.87
CA GLY A 397 -21.95 -14.41 -18.10
C GLY A 397 -22.24 -13.78 -16.75
N ALA A 398 -22.85 -14.55 -15.85
CA ALA A 398 -23.26 -14.11 -14.53
C ALA A 398 -23.09 -15.22 -13.48
N VAL A 399 -22.66 -14.82 -12.28
CA VAL A 399 -22.49 -15.69 -11.10
C VAL A 399 -23.20 -15.06 -9.92
N GLU A 400 -24.08 -15.81 -9.28
CA GLU A 400 -24.68 -15.45 -8.00
C GLU A 400 -23.79 -15.88 -6.85
N ARG A 401 -23.59 -14.95 -5.91
CA ARG A 401 -23.06 -15.23 -4.57
C ARG A 401 -24.23 -15.31 -3.59
N PHE A 402 -24.30 -16.37 -2.81
CA PHE A 402 -25.41 -16.61 -1.90
C PHE A 402 -24.98 -17.20 -0.56
N ILE A 403 -25.85 -17.15 0.45
CA ILE A 403 -25.72 -17.88 1.72
C ILE A 403 -27.06 -18.55 2.01
N GLY A 404 -27.10 -19.87 2.14
CA GLY A 404 -28.35 -20.63 2.15
C GLY A 404 -29.15 -20.39 0.87
N GLU A 405 -30.35 -19.83 0.99
CA GLU A 405 -31.21 -19.45 -0.14
C GLU A 405 -31.10 -17.96 -0.52
N ASP A 406 -30.40 -17.15 0.28
CA ASP A 406 -30.33 -15.70 0.08
C ASP A 406 -29.23 -15.34 -0.92
N VAL A 407 -29.62 -14.77 -2.06
CA VAL A 407 -28.68 -14.18 -3.02
C VAL A 407 -28.24 -12.81 -2.53
N LEU A 408 -26.92 -12.65 -2.34
CA LEU A 408 -26.32 -11.42 -1.81
C LEU A 408 -25.85 -10.48 -2.91
N GLU A 409 -25.25 -11.02 -3.97
CA GLU A 409 -24.80 -10.25 -5.14
C GLU A 409 -24.84 -11.12 -6.41
N THR A 410 -25.14 -10.50 -7.54
CA THR A 410 -24.96 -11.09 -8.87
C THR A 410 -23.80 -10.38 -9.54
N MET A 411 -22.74 -11.12 -9.82
CA MET A 411 -21.52 -10.65 -10.46
C MET A 411 -21.60 -10.86 -11.97
N THR A 412 -21.20 -9.85 -12.73
CA THR A 412 -21.22 -9.80 -14.19
C THR A 412 -19.85 -9.39 -14.74
N GLN A 413 -19.73 -9.14 -16.04
CA GLN A 413 -18.45 -8.82 -16.68
C GLN A 413 -17.66 -7.73 -15.94
N GLY A 414 -16.40 -8.04 -15.61
CA GLY A 414 -15.48 -7.15 -14.89
C GLY A 414 -15.52 -7.28 -13.37
N ASP A 415 -16.56 -7.90 -12.80
CA ASP A 415 -16.62 -8.22 -11.37
C ASP A 415 -15.67 -9.37 -11.00
N PHE A 416 -15.35 -9.48 -9.70
CA PHE A 416 -14.40 -10.47 -9.20
C PHE A 416 -14.86 -11.15 -7.90
N PHE A 417 -14.31 -12.34 -7.64
CA PHE A 417 -14.52 -13.11 -6.41
C PHE A 417 -13.30 -13.99 -6.05
N GLY A 418 -13.34 -14.61 -4.86
CA GLY A 418 -12.30 -15.51 -4.35
C GLY A 418 -11.24 -14.82 -3.49
N GLU A 419 -11.41 -13.52 -3.23
CA GLU A 419 -10.49 -12.71 -2.43
C GLU A 419 -10.29 -13.23 -1.01
N GLU A 420 -11.33 -13.82 -0.41
CA GLU A 420 -11.33 -14.28 0.98
C GLU A 420 -10.19 -15.29 1.19
N PHE A 421 -10.13 -16.29 0.33
CA PHE A 421 -9.15 -17.37 0.46
C PHE A 421 -7.84 -17.02 -0.24
N ALA A 422 -7.89 -16.49 -1.47
CA ALA A 422 -6.69 -16.27 -2.27
C ALA A 422 -5.82 -15.12 -1.73
N ALA A 423 -6.39 -14.08 -1.12
CA ALA A 423 -5.64 -12.95 -0.57
C ALA A 423 -5.47 -12.99 0.96
N PHE A 424 -6.43 -13.56 1.69
CA PHE A 424 -6.46 -13.52 3.15
C PHE A 424 -6.42 -14.89 3.84
N GLY A 425 -6.48 -15.98 3.06
CA GLY A 425 -6.48 -17.36 3.58
C GLY A 425 -7.74 -17.70 4.37
N THR A 426 -8.79 -16.88 4.26
CA THR A 426 -10.06 -17.02 4.96
C THR A 426 -10.98 -17.95 4.16
N PRO A 427 -11.44 -19.08 4.71
CA PRO A 427 -12.45 -19.90 4.06
C PRO A 427 -13.74 -19.14 3.80
N SER A 428 -14.22 -19.18 2.56
CA SER A 428 -15.43 -18.50 2.13
C SER A 428 -16.67 -19.17 2.70
N VAL A 429 -17.57 -18.35 3.26
CA VAL A 429 -18.91 -18.75 3.70
C VAL A 429 -19.90 -18.83 2.54
N TYR A 430 -19.59 -18.19 1.42
CA TYR A 430 -20.54 -17.95 0.35
C TYR A 430 -20.62 -19.14 -0.61
N GLY A 431 -21.83 -19.48 -1.05
CA GLY A 431 -22.10 -20.26 -2.26
C GLY A 431 -21.84 -19.42 -3.51
N LEU A 432 -21.42 -20.07 -4.59
CA LEU A 432 -21.23 -19.45 -5.90
C LEU A 432 -21.85 -20.34 -6.96
N ARG A 433 -22.72 -19.78 -7.80
CA ARG A 433 -23.40 -20.52 -8.88
C ARG A 433 -23.51 -19.69 -10.15
N ALA A 434 -23.17 -20.29 -11.28
CA ALA A 434 -23.39 -19.68 -12.59
C ALA A 434 -24.89 -19.68 -12.94
N THR A 435 -25.45 -18.52 -13.30
CA THR A 435 -26.87 -18.40 -13.68
C THR A 435 -27.08 -18.47 -15.20
N GLU A 436 -26.00 -18.40 -15.96
CA GLU A 436 -25.92 -18.55 -17.41
C GLU A 436 -24.57 -19.19 -17.78
N PRO A 437 -24.34 -19.59 -19.06
CA PRO A 437 -23.01 -20.01 -19.50
C PRO A 437 -21.99 -18.89 -19.24
N THR A 438 -21.01 -19.19 -18.39
CA THR A 438 -20.11 -18.19 -17.82
C THR A 438 -18.66 -18.51 -18.18
N GLU A 439 -17.92 -17.48 -18.56
CA GLU A 439 -16.47 -17.54 -18.72
C GLU A 439 -15.81 -16.68 -17.63
N ILE A 440 -14.85 -17.25 -16.90
CA ILE A 440 -14.07 -16.55 -15.87
C ILE A 440 -12.57 -16.71 -16.13
N PHE A 441 -11.80 -15.68 -15.81
CA PHE A 441 -10.35 -15.80 -15.73
C PHE A 441 -9.93 -16.08 -14.30
N ALA A 442 -9.17 -17.15 -14.10
CA ALA A 442 -8.49 -17.45 -12.84
C ALA A 442 -7.09 -16.83 -12.86
N ILE A 443 -6.78 -16.07 -11.82
CA ILE A 443 -5.47 -15.45 -11.57
C ILE A 443 -4.92 -16.03 -10.27
N PRO A 444 -3.76 -16.69 -10.27
CA PRO A 444 -3.16 -17.19 -9.04
C PRO A 444 -2.99 -16.06 -8.02
N GLY A 445 -3.44 -16.25 -6.78
CA GLY A 445 -3.30 -15.26 -5.70
C GLY A 445 -1.84 -14.89 -5.46
N ALA A 446 -0.93 -15.84 -5.67
CA ALA A 446 0.51 -15.62 -5.59
C ALA A 446 1.04 -14.60 -6.62
N ALA A 447 0.39 -14.43 -7.77
CA ALA A 447 0.78 -13.47 -8.80
C ALA A 447 0.40 -12.03 -8.43
N VAL A 448 -0.54 -11.85 -7.48
CA VAL A 448 -1.05 -10.52 -7.09
C VAL A 448 -0.78 -10.16 -5.63
N LYS A 449 -0.28 -11.09 -4.82
CA LYS A 449 -0.05 -10.90 -3.37
C LYS A 449 0.89 -9.74 -3.04
N ASP A 450 1.87 -9.49 -3.90
CA ASP A 450 2.92 -8.48 -3.72
C ASP A 450 2.58 -7.16 -4.42
N ILE A 451 1.32 -6.97 -4.85
CA ILE A 451 0.82 -5.76 -5.50
C ILE A 451 -0.07 -5.02 -4.49
N PRO A 452 0.46 -4.02 -3.75
CA PRO A 452 -0.25 -3.33 -2.67
C PRO A 452 -1.61 -2.77 -3.07
N LEU A 453 -1.69 -2.13 -4.24
CA LEU A 453 -2.95 -1.56 -4.75
C LEU A 453 -4.05 -2.62 -4.96
N VAL A 454 -3.69 -3.77 -5.55
CA VAL A 454 -4.65 -4.86 -5.78
C VAL A 454 -5.09 -5.42 -4.44
N ARG A 455 -4.14 -5.68 -3.53
CA ARG A 455 -4.46 -6.15 -2.19
C ARG A 455 -5.40 -5.21 -1.43
N TRP A 456 -5.20 -3.90 -1.53
CA TRP A 456 -6.08 -2.91 -0.93
C TRP A 456 -7.50 -3.01 -1.49
N LYS A 457 -7.66 -3.07 -2.81
CA LYS A 457 -8.98 -3.22 -3.46
C LYS A 457 -9.67 -4.53 -3.08
N LEU A 458 -8.92 -5.63 -2.98
CA LEU A 458 -9.43 -6.91 -2.49
C LEU A 458 -9.89 -6.81 -1.04
N PHE A 459 -9.13 -6.09 -0.19
CA PHE A 459 -9.49 -5.86 1.21
C PHE A 459 -10.76 -5.02 1.33
N GLU A 460 -10.90 -3.93 0.57
CA GLU A 460 -12.12 -3.10 0.56
C GLU A 460 -13.35 -3.91 0.12
N ALA A 461 -13.21 -4.76 -0.90
CA ALA A 461 -14.30 -5.62 -1.35
C ALA A 461 -14.65 -6.70 -0.32
N PHE A 462 -13.65 -7.32 0.30
CA PHE A 462 -13.82 -8.28 1.38
C PHE A 462 -14.59 -7.66 2.55
N GLU A 463 -14.11 -6.52 3.06
CA GLU A 463 -14.75 -5.78 4.15
C GLU A 463 -16.20 -5.41 3.84
N ARG A 464 -16.45 -4.89 2.62
CA ARG A 464 -17.80 -4.53 2.18
C ARG A 464 -18.74 -5.75 2.20
N ARG A 465 -18.28 -6.88 1.67
CA ARG A 465 -19.07 -8.13 1.60
C ARG A 465 -19.29 -8.76 2.97
N MET A 466 -18.30 -8.71 3.83
CA MET A 466 -18.40 -9.19 5.21
C MET A 466 -19.41 -8.33 6.01
N ARG A 467 -19.41 -7.01 5.83
CA ARG A 467 -20.42 -6.13 6.47
C ARG A 467 -21.84 -6.41 5.98
N ALA A 468 -22.01 -6.80 4.73
CA ALA A 468 -23.31 -7.18 4.17
C ALA A 468 -23.90 -8.46 4.81
N ILE A 469 -23.11 -9.24 5.55
CA ILE A 469 -23.59 -10.40 6.32
C ILE A 469 -24.45 -9.96 7.52
N THR A 470 -24.25 -8.74 8.03
CA THR A 470 -25.05 -8.21 9.14
C THR A 470 -26.42 -7.73 8.63
N ALA A 471 -27.49 -8.26 9.21
CA ALA A 471 -28.86 -7.92 8.84
C ALA A 471 -29.37 -6.73 9.66
N LEU A 472 -30.37 -6.03 9.10
CA LEU A 472 -31.25 -5.16 9.87
C LEU A 472 -32.51 -5.97 10.25
N ASP A 473 -32.97 -5.84 11.49
CA ASP A 473 -34.23 -6.41 11.95
C ASP A 473 -35.44 -5.64 11.38
N ALA A 474 -36.66 -6.08 11.74
CA ALA A 474 -37.91 -5.50 11.26
C ALA A 474 -38.11 -4.02 11.67
N GLN A 475 -37.31 -3.52 12.60
CA GLN A 475 -37.31 -2.13 13.07
C GLN A 475 -36.20 -1.30 12.42
N GLY A 476 -35.37 -1.90 11.57
CA GLY A 476 -34.25 -1.27 10.90
C GLY A 476 -32.97 -1.25 11.73
N ASP A 477 -32.88 -2.10 12.75
CA ASP A 477 -31.75 -2.13 13.68
C ASP A 477 -30.82 -3.32 13.44
N LEU A 478 -29.54 -3.18 13.81
CA LEU A 478 -28.56 -4.24 13.64
C LEU A 478 -28.93 -5.53 14.40
N LEU A 479 -28.92 -6.67 13.69
CA LEU A 479 -29.13 -8.01 14.25
C LEU A 479 -28.12 -9.01 13.69
N PHE A 480 -27.43 -9.73 14.58
CA PHE A 480 -26.52 -10.81 14.22
C PHE A 480 -27.29 -12.14 14.18
N GLN A 481 -27.71 -12.58 13.01
CA GLN A 481 -28.38 -13.88 12.85
C GLN A 481 -27.35 -14.97 12.58
N TRP A 482 -27.34 -16.04 13.39
CA TRP A 482 -26.51 -17.23 13.09
C TRP A 482 -27.01 -17.94 11.84
N ARG A 483 -26.06 -18.43 11.02
CA ARG A 483 -26.31 -19.34 9.91
C ARG A 483 -25.29 -20.47 9.97
N ASP A 484 -25.67 -21.69 9.59
CA ASP A 484 -24.79 -22.86 9.71
C ASP A 484 -23.51 -22.72 8.87
N GLU A 485 -23.56 -21.93 7.79
CA GLU A 485 -22.41 -21.59 6.96
C GLU A 485 -21.33 -20.82 7.72
N TYR A 486 -21.64 -20.25 8.88
CA TYR A 486 -20.69 -19.51 9.73
C TYR A 486 -19.82 -20.41 10.60
N GLY A 487 -20.24 -21.65 10.81
CA GLY A 487 -19.53 -22.58 11.66
C GLY A 487 -18.07 -22.79 11.25
N VAL A 488 -17.25 -23.09 12.25
CA VAL A 488 -15.92 -23.69 12.09
C VAL A 488 -16.00 -25.21 12.00
N ASN A 489 -17.23 -25.76 12.10
CA ASN A 489 -17.53 -27.19 12.03
C ASN A 489 -16.76 -27.95 13.11
N ILE A 490 -16.81 -27.41 14.32
CA ILE A 490 -16.30 -28.01 15.56
C ILE A 490 -17.40 -27.83 16.59
N GLN A 491 -18.12 -28.90 16.94
CA GLN A 491 -19.37 -28.82 17.70
C GLN A 491 -19.30 -27.93 18.96
N GLU A 492 -18.23 -28.07 19.74
CA GLU A 492 -18.05 -27.26 20.95
C GLU A 492 -17.75 -25.79 20.65
N MET A 493 -17.00 -25.48 19.58
CA MET A 493 -16.70 -24.10 19.18
C MET A 493 -17.94 -23.43 18.59
N ASP A 494 -18.66 -24.12 17.71
CA ASP A 494 -19.89 -23.60 17.11
C ASP A 494 -20.94 -23.31 18.20
N ARG A 495 -21.06 -24.18 19.22
CA ARG A 495 -21.91 -23.93 20.40
C ARG A 495 -21.52 -22.67 21.16
N GLN A 496 -20.23 -22.39 21.29
CA GLN A 496 -19.72 -21.17 21.93
C GLN A 496 -19.97 -19.94 21.04
N HIS A 497 -19.76 -20.03 19.73
CA HIS A 497 -20.05 -18.96 18.78
C HIS A 497 -21.54 -18.58 18.77
N HIS A 498 -22.45 -19.56 18.76
CA HIS A 498 -23.89 -19.32 18.92
C HIS A 498 -24.20 -18.45 20.15
N LYS A 499 -23.59 -18.79 21.29
CA LYS A 499 -23.80 -18.05 22.53
C LYS A 499 -23.21 -16.64 22.47
N LEU A 500 -22.08 -16.42 21.78
CA LEU A 500 -21.54 -15.08 21.53
C LEU A 500 -22.48 -14.23 20.68
N PHE A 501 -23.11 -14.80 19.66
CA PHE A 501 -24.12 -14.10 18.84
C PHE A 501 -25.33 -13.68 19.70
N ASP A 502 -25.83 -14.58 20.55
CA ASP A 502 -26.94 -14.28 21.46
C ASP A 502 -26.60 -13.15 22.44
N MET A 503 -25.38 -13.17 23.01
CA MET A 503 -24.87 -12.14 23.90
C MET A 503 -24.73 -10.78 23.19
N ALA A 504 -24.17 -10.77 21.98
CA ALA A 504 -24.03 -9.55 21.18
C ALA A 504 -25.41 -8.93 20.86
N ASN A 505 -26.39 -9.74 20.46
CA ASN A 505 -27.76 -9.29 20.22
C ASN A 505 -28.47 -8.81 21.50
N ASN A 506 -28.16 -9.39 22.65
CA ASN A 506 -28.69 -8.92 23.93
C ASN A 506 -28.14 -7.53 24.27
N LEU A 507 -26.83 -7.31 24.08
CA LEU A 507 -26.19 -6.01 24.31
C LEU A 507 -26.77 -4.92 23.41
N LEU A 508 -26.94 -5.19 22.12
CA LEU A 508 -27.58 -4.25 21.18
C LEU A 508 -29.00 -3.86 21.61
N ARG A 509 -29.75 -4.79 22.22
CA ARG A 509 -31.09 -4.51 22.75
C ARG A 509 -31.03 -3.64 24.01
N LEU A 510 -30.15 -3.97 24.96
CA LEU A 510 -29.98 -3.23 26.21
C LEU A 510 -29.54 -1.78 25.98
N MET A 511 -28.68 -1.53 24.99
CA MET A 511 -28.24 -0.17 24.64
C MET A 511 -29.35 0.74 24.14
N LYS A 512 -30.38 0.19 23.49
CA LYS A 512 -31.54 0.97 23.04
C LYS A 512 -32.50 1.31 24.18
N SER A 513 -32.55 0.46 25.21
CA SER A 513 -33.31 0.77 26.41
C SER A 513 -32.49 1.72 27.29
N GLU A 514 -32.74 3.03 27.21
CA GLU A 514 -32.09 4.06 28.05
C GLU A 514 -32.26 3.88 29.58
N LYS A 515 -32.87 2.78 30.02
CA LYS A 515 -33.36 2.57 31.39
C LYS A 515 -32.54 1.62 32.27
N ASN A 516 -31.52 0.91 31.78
CA ASN A 516 -30.72 0.01 32.63
C ASN A 516 -29.23 0.01 32.28
N LYS A 517 -28.49 0.96 32.87
CA LYS A 517 -27.01 0.98 32.80
C LYS A 517 -26.38 -0.22 33.52
N ASP A 518 -26.95 -0.63 34.65
CA ASP A 518 -26.45 -1.74 35.45
C ASP A 518 -26.56 -3.08 34.67
N ASP A 519 -27.71 -3.34 34.04
CA ASP A 519 -27.88 -4.54 33.19
C ASP A 519 -26.91 -4.56 31.99
N LEU A 520 -26.61 -3.38 31.41
CA LEU A 520 -25.66 -3.27 30.31
C LEU A 520 -24.24 -3.59 30.78
N GLU A 521 -23.83 -3.10 31.96
CA GLU A 521 -22.52 -3.37 32.54
C GLU A 521 -22.36 -4.86 32.92
N ASP A 522 -23.40 -5.46 33.50
CA ASP A 522 -23.44 -6.88 33.83
C ASP A 522 -23.37 -7.76 32.57
N ALA A 523 -24.16 -7.43 31.55
CA ALA A 523 -24.15 -8.15 30.27
C ALA A 523 -22.78 -8.06 29.58
N LEU A 524 -22.13 -6.89 29.64
CA LEU A 524 -20.81 -6.69 29.05
C LEU A 524 -19.73 -7.46 29.83
N THR A 525 -19.79 -7.44 31.15
CA THR A 525 -18.89 -8.24 32.00
C THR A 525 -19.03 -9.73 31.71
N TYR A 526 -20.25 -10.21 31.59
CA TYR A 526 -20.52 -11.62 31.25
C TYR A 526 -20.01 -11.99 29.86
N LEU A 527 -20.17 -11.10 28.87
CA LEU A 527 -19.60 -11.31 27.53
C LEU A 527 -18.07 -11.39 27.58
N LEU A 528 -17.40 -10.47 28.29
CA LEU A 528 -15.92 -10.47 28.41
C LEU A 528 -15.39 -11.75 29.05
N GLU A 529 -16.02 -12.22 30.13
CA GLU A 529 -15.63 -13.45 30.82
C GLU A 529 -15.82 -14.69 29.92
N PHE A 530 -16.96 -14.78 29.24
CA PHE A 530 -17.25 -15.88 28.33
C PHE A 530 -16.28 -15.91 27.15
N THR A 531 -15.93 -14.74 26.63
CA THR A 531 -15.00 -14.57 25.50
C THR A 531 -13.59 -15.01 25.87
N LYS A 532 -13.13 -14.63 27.06
CA LYS A 532 -11.85 -15.09 27.56
C LYS A 532 -11.78 -16.62 27.63
N ALA A 533 -12.83 -17.27 28.15
CA ALA A 533 -12.91 -18.73 28.21
C ALA A 533 -13.01 -19.38 26.81
N HIS A 534 -13.71 -18.72 25.88
CA HIS A 534 -13.79 -19.14 24.47
C HIS A 534 -12.40 -19.12 23.81
N PHE A 535 -11.69 -18.00 23.88
CA PHE A 535 -10.33 -17.88 23.32
C PHE A 535 -9.35 -18.87 23.95
N GLU A 536 -9.43 -19.12 25.25
CA GLU A 536 -8.64 -20.17 25.90
C GLU A 536 -8.93 -21.56 25.32
N SER A 537 -10.20 -21.86 25.02
CA SER A 537 -10.61 -23.14 24.42
C SER A 537 -10.05 -23.30 23.00
N GLU A 538 -10.14 -22.25 22.17
CA GLU A 538 -9.59 -22.22 20.82
C GLU A 538 -8.06 -22.36 20.83
N GLU A 539 -7.37 -21.57 21.67
CA GLU A 539 -5.91 -21.61 21.80
C GLU A 539 -5.42 -22.99 22.23
N ASN A 540 -6.14 -23.66 23.13
CA ASN A 540 -5.83 -25.01 23.55
C ASN A 540 -5.98 -26.02 22.39
N LEU A 541 -7.05 -25.93 21.59
CA LEU A 541 -7.23 -26.75 20.40
C LEU A 541 -6.13 -26.49 19.36
N MET A 542 -5.89 -25.22 19.03
CA MET A 542 -4.83 -24.81 18.10
C MET A 542 -3.46 -25.31 18.55
N LYS A 543 -3.14 -25.22 19.84
CA LYS A 543 -1.89 -25.73 20.42
C LYS A 543 -1.79 -27.24 20.34
N LEU A 544 -2.86 -27.95 20.70
CA LEU A 544 -2.91 -29.42 20.70
C LEU A 544 -2.63 -30.00 19.31
N TYR A 545 -3.21 -29.41 18.27
CA TYR A 545 -3.08 -29.89 16.89
C TYR A 545 -1.98 -29.17 16.09
N GLY A 546 -1.22 -28.27 16.71
CA GLY A 546 -0.08 -27.59 16.09
C GLY A 546 -0.47 -26.66 14.93
N PHE A 547 -1.50 -25.83 15.13
CA PHE A 547 -1.89 -24.80 14.16
C PHE A 547 -0.74 -23.79 13.96
N PRO A 548 -0.22 -23.62 12.73
CA PRO A 548 0.91 -22.71 12.48
C PRO A 548 0.63 -21.25 12.86
N GLY A 549 -0.63 -20.83 12.78
CA GLY A 549 -1.09 -19.47 13.08
C GLY A 549 -1.39 -19.20 14.56
N LEU A 550 -1.04 -20.09 15.51
CA LEU A 550 -1.39 -19.91 16.93
C LEU A 550 -0.84 -18.59 17.52
N LYS A 551 0.43 -18.27 17.27
CA LYS A 551 1.05 -17.05 17.80
C LYS A 551 0.32 -15.77 17.33
N PRO A 552 0.12 -15.54 16.02
CA PRO A 552 -0.61 -14.37 15.57
C PRO A 552 -2.08 -14.36 16.02
N GLN A 553 -2.77 -15.52 16.07
CA GLN A 553 -4.14 -15.60 16.57
C GLN A 553 -4.25 -15.17 18.04
N LYS A 554 -3.37 -15.70 18.89
CA LYS A 554 -3.30 -15.31 20.31
C LYS A 554 -3.01 -13.82 20.49
N ALA A 555 -2.16 -13.24 19.64
CA ALA A 555 -1.91 -11.79 19.67
C ALA A 555 -3.18 -10.99 19.34
N LYS A 556 -4.00 -11.46 18.39
CA LYS A 556 -5.32 -10.87 18.10
C LYS A 556 -6.28 -10.98 19.28
N HIS A 557 -6.34 -12.14 19.95
CA HIS A 557 -7.17 -12.31 21.15
C HIS A 557 -6.81 -11.31 22.25
N VAL A 558 -5.50 -11.15 22.52
CA VAL A 558 -5.02 -10.18 23.53
C VAL A 558 -5.43 -8.75 23.15
N ARG A 559 -5.35 -8.38 21.87
CA ARG A 559 -5.76 -7.05 21.40
C ARG A 559 -7.28 -6.85 21.49
N LEU A 560 -8.07 -7.85 21.08
CA LEU A 560 -9.53 -7.80 21.18
C LEU A 560 -9.97 -7.65 22.63
N MET A 561 -9.40 -8.41 23.56
CA MET A 561 -9.70 -8.27 24.99
C MET A 561 -9.36 -6.88 25.52
N LYS A 562 -8.19 -6.34 25.14
CA LYS A 562 -7.80 -4.97 25.53
C LYS A 562 -8.78 -3.92 25.00
N LYS A 563 -9.17 -4.01 23.72
CA LYS A 563 -10.16 -3.10 23.10
C LYS A 563 -11.52 -3.23 23.79
N ALA A 564 -11.92 -4.44 24.17
CA ALA A 564 -13.16 -4.69 24.88
C ALA A 564 -13.18 -4.05 26.28
N ASP A 565 -12.05 -4.09 27.02
CA ASP A 565 -11.88 -3.39 28.30
C ASP A 565 -11.90 -1.85 28.15
N GLU A 566 -11.26 -1.33 27.10
CA GLU A 566 -11.29 0.10 26.75
C GLU A 566 -12.71 0.57 26.47
N ILE A 567 -13.49 -0.21 25.70
CA ILE A 567 -14.88 0.13 25.39
C ILE A 567 -15.79 -0.01 26.61
N LYS A 568 -15.57 -1.00 27.48
CA LYS A 568 -16.28 -1.07 28.77
C LYS A 568 -16.11 0.24 29.55
N THR A 569 -14.89 0.75 29.62
CA THR A 569 -14.58 2.02 30.29
C THR A 569 -15.28 3.21 29.62
N LEU A 570 -15.29 3.26 28.28
CA LEU A 570 -15.98 4.30 27.50
C LEU A 570 -17.50 4.28 27.71
N LEU A 571 -18.12 3.10 27.69
CA LEU A 571 -19.57 2.96 27.91
C LEU A 571 -19.97 3.35 29.33
N SER A 572 -19.13 3.06 30.34
CA SER A 572 -19.33 3.53 31.71
C SER A 572 -19.29 5.06 31.83
N ALA A 573 -18.45 5.73 31.02
CA ALA A 573 -18.41 7.20 30.95
C ALA A 573 -19.66 7.78 30.26
N GLY A 574 -20.27 7.03 29.34
CA GLY A 574 -21.51 7.35 28.63
C GLY A 574 -21.34 8.36 27.49
N GLY A 575 -22.33 8.40 26.58
CA GLY A 575 -22.35 9.31 25.44
C GLY A 575 -22.72 8.61 24.13
N ALA A 576 -23.20 9.38 23.14
CA ALA A 576 -23.58 8.84 21.84
C ALA A 576 -22.38 8.27 21.06
N GLU A 577 -21.22 8.92 21.15
CA GLU A 577 -19.97 8.47 20.51
C GLU A 577 -19.51 7.10 21.03
N ALA A 578 -19.61 6.86 22.35
CA ALA A 578 -19.26 5.58 22.95
C ALA A 578 -20.17 4.43 22.46
N ASN A 579 -21.45 4.71 22.24
CA ASN A 579 -22.39 3.72 21.70
C ASN A 579 -22.07 3.34 20.26
N GLU A 580 -21.70 4.33 19.42
CA GLU A 580 -21.33 4.08 18.02
C GLU A 580 -20.04 3.26 17.94
N GLU A 581 -19.01 3.61 18.72
CA GLU A 581 -17.75 2.89 18.78
C GLU A 581 -17.92 1.44 19.23
N PHE A 582 -18.81 1.19 20.20
CA PHE A 582 -19.13 -0.17 20.63
C PHE A 582 -19.86 -0.99 19.56
N ILE A 583 -20.79 -0.39 18.82
CA ILE A 583 -21.46 -1.09 17.69
C ILE A 583 -20.44 -1.48 16.62
N VAL A 584 -19.49 -0.59 16.31
CA VAL A 584 -18.40 -0.89 15.38
C VAL A 584 -17.55 -2.04 15.90
N PHE A 585 -17.17 -2.02 17.18
CA PHE A 585 -16.42 -3.11 17.81
C PHE A 585 -17.16 -4.45 17.78
N LEU A 586 -18.45 -4.49 18.12
CA LEU A 586 -19.23 -5.72 18.06
C LEU A 586 -19.31 -6.29 16.64
N LYS A 587 -19.43 -5.42 15.62
CA LYS A 587 -19.36 -5.84 14.23
C LYS A 587 -17.99 -6.41 13.89
N ASP A 588 -16.90 -5.70 14.22
CA ASP A 588 -15.53 -6.15 13.96
C ASP A 588 -15.25 -7.51 14.63
N TRP A 589 -15.79 -7.70 15.83
CA TRP A 589 -15.64 -8.94 16.56
C TRP A 589 -16.45 -10.07 15.92
N VAL A 590 -17.77 -9.93 15.80
CA VAL A 590 -18.62 -11.01 15.30
C VAL A 590 -18.28 -11.33 13.84
N VAL A 591 -18.14 -10.31 13.00
CA VAL A 591 -17.91 -10.48 11.56
C VAL A 591 -16.44 -10.69 11.24
N GLY A 592 -15.54 -9.88 11.81
CA GLY A 592 -14.13 -9.92 11.49
C GLY A 592 -13.38 -11.06 12.18
N HIS A 593 -13.69 -11.35 13.44
CA HIS A 593 -13.00 -12.41 14.17
C HIS A 593 -13.63 -13.79 13.93
N ILE A 594 -14.90 -13.95 14.30
CA ILE A 594 -15.55 -15.26 14.26
C ILE A 594 -15.71 -15.75 12.81
N LEU A 595 -16.26 -14.91 11.94
CA LEU A 595 -16.54 -15.34 10.56
C LEU A 595 -15.32 -15.38 9.64
N ALA A 596 -14.19 -14.77 10.01
CA ALA A 596 -13.00 -14.74 9.15
C ALA A 596 -11.75 -15.36 9.78
N GLU A 597 -11.39 -15.03 11.02
CA GLU A 597 -10.18 -15.56 11.65
C GLU A 597 -10.38 -16.99 12.16
N ASP A 598 -11.48 -17.27 12.85
CA ASP A 598 -11.69 -18.58 13.48
C ASP A 598 -11.84 -19.70 12.44
N LYS A 599 -12.41 -19.36 11.27
CA LYS A 599 -12.47 -20.28 10.13
C LYS A 599 -11.11 -20.76 9.65
N LYS A 600 -10.04 -19.98 9.83
CA LYS A 600 -8.69 -20.39 9.42
C LYS A 600 -8.22 -21.58 10.24
N TYR A 601 -8.41 -21.55 11.56
CA TYR A 601 -8.07 -22.70 12.39
C TYR A 601 -9.09 -23.83 12.21
N GLY A 602 -10.38 -23.52 12.06
CA GLY A 602 -11.44 -24.49 11.82
C GLY A 602 -11.14 -25.37 10.61
N SER A 603 -10.83 -24.75 9.47
CA SER A 603 -10.43 -25.46 8.25
C SER A 603 -9.18 -26.33 8.43
N PHE A 604 -8.19 -25.85 9.20
CA PHE A 604 -6.98 -26.63 9.52
C PHE A 604 -7.30 -27.85 10.40
N LEU A 605 -8.14 -27.69 11.42
CA LEU A 605 -8.54 -28.74 12.35
C LEU A 605 -9.45 -29.78 11.68
N ASN A 606 -10.41 -29.35 10.86
CA ASN A 606 -11.24 -30.27 10.08
C ASN A 606 -10.41 -31.13 9.12
N LYS A 607 -9.36 -30.58 8.48
CA LYS A 607 -8.42 -31.37 7.67
C LYS A 607 -7.66 -32.42 8.47
N LYS A 608 -7.60 -32.28 9.80
CA LYS A 608 -7.02 -33.25 10.73
C LYS A 608 -8.07 -34.17 11.38
N GLY A 609 -9.32 -34.10 10.94
CA GLY A 609 -10.41 -34.95 11.43
C GLY A 609 -11.05 -34.49 12.74
N VAL A 610 -10.88 -33.23 13.12
CA VAL A 610 -11.54 -32.63 14.30
C VAL A 610 -12.82 -31.94 13.86
N TYR A 611 -13.95 -32.32 14.46
CA TYR A 611 -15.30 -31.84 14.15
C TYR A 611 -16.15 -31.65 15.41
#